data_AF-A0A5K1AVZ9-F1
#
_entry.id   AF-A0A5K1AVZ9-F1
#
_cell.length_a   1.000
_cell.length_b   1.000
_cell.length_c   1.000
_cell.angle_alpha   90.00
_cell.angle_beta   90.00
_cell.angle_gamma   90.00
#
_symmetry.space_group_name_H-M   'P 1'
#
loop_
_entity.id
_entity.type
_entity.pdbx_description
1 polymer ?
#
loop_
_entity_poly.entity_id
_entity_poly.type
_entity_poly.pdbx_seq_one_letter_code
_entity_poly.pdbx_strand_id
1 'polypeptide(L)'
;NLSKGSTSIMDYLGRIKAVADQLAASGNNISDKEKVQQTLNGLGHDYHAFITALEVLPVLPSFNELQGKLLQHEMNMKRVIERTDQGNSQNVLAMNVKFGKSHGNSNHGSRGILPTPHNQ
;
A
#
# COMPACT_ATOMS: atom_id res chain seq x y z
N ASN A 1 22.44 19.42 -0.29
CA ASN A 1 21.33 18.51 0.10
C ASN A 1 20.06 18.89 -0.65
N LEU A 2 19.65 18.06 -1.62
CA LEU A 2 18.37 18.20 -2.31
C LEU A 2 17.27 17.59 -1.43
N SER A 3 16.38 18.41 -0.90
CA SER A 3 15.22 17.95 -0.12
C SER A 3 13.92 18.18 -0.90
N LYS A 4 12.96 17.26 -0.72
CA LYS A 4 11.60 17.40 -1.25
C LYS A 4 10.91 18.64 -0.68
N GLY A 5 10.97 18.84 0.64
CA GLY A 5 10.22 19.90 1.32
C GLY A 5 8.72 19.81 1.03
N SER A 6 8.09 20.97 0.78
CA SER A 6 6.65 21.07 0.46
C SER A 6 6.31 20.85 -1.03
N THR A 7 7.28 20.54 -1.89
CA THR A 7 7.03 20.35 -3.33
C THR A 7 6.45 18.96 -3.64
N SER A 8 5.92 18.77 -4.83
CA SER A 8 5.53 17.45 -5.34
C SER A 8 6.74 16.53 -5.45
N ILE A 9 6.51 15.21 -5.33
CA ILE A 9 7.50 14.18 -5.64
C ILE A 9 8.00 14.30 -7.08
N MET A 10 7.14 14.67 -8.02
CA MET A 10 7.53 14.85 -9.42
C MET A 10 8.59 15.97 -9.58
N ASP A 11 8.34 17.13 -8.97
CA ASP A 11 9.28 18.26 -9.00
C ASP A 11 10.60 17.92 -8.30
N TYR A 12 10.52 17.18 -7.19
CA TYR A 12 11.69 16.72 -6.47
C TYR A 12 12.55 15.78 -7.31
N LEU A 13 11.95 14.76 -7.93
CA LEU A 13 12.64 13.83 -8.82
C LEU A 13 13.23 14.52 -10.06
N GLY A 14 12.53 15.52 -10.60
CA GLY A 14 13.01 16.34 -11.70
C GLY A 14 14.30 17.09 -11.33
N ARG A 15 14.37 17.68 -10.13
CA ARG A 15 15.57 18.36 -9.62
C ARG A 15 16.76 17.40 -9.44
N ILE A 16 16.51 16.19 -8.92
CA ILE A 16 17.56 15.17 -8.80
C ILE A 16 18.11 14.79 -10.17
N LYS A 17 17.21 14.56 -11.15
CA LYS A 17 17.61 14.22 -12.51
C LYS A 17 18.42 15.35 -13.16
N ALA A 18 17.98 16.59 -13.03
CA ALA A 18 18.71 17.74 -13.57
C ALA A 18 20.14 17.85 -13.01
N VAL A 19 20.32 17.60 -11.71
CA VAL A 19 21.66 17.58 -11.09
C VAL A 19 22.49 16.39 -11.58
N ALA A 20 21.88 15.21 -11.73
CA ALA A 20 22.56 14.05 -12.30
C ALA A 20 23.01 14.29 -13.75
N ASP A 21 22.16 14.94 -14.57
CA ASP A 21 22.45 15.28 -15.96
C ASP A 21 23.56 16.34 -16.06
N GLN A 22 23.58 17.33 -15.16
CA GLN A 22 24.66 18.32 -15.06
C GLN A 22 26.00 17.70 -14.68
N LEU A 23 25.99 16.75 -13.74
CA LEU A 23 27.19 16.04 -13.31
C LEU A 23 27.69 15.12 -14.43
N ALA A 24 26.79 14.43 -15.14
CA ALA A 24 27.12 13.65 -16.33
C ALA A 24 27.73 14.52 -17.44
N ALA A 25 27.18 15.71 -17.70
CA ALA A 25 27.72 16.67 -18.66
C ALA A 25 29.13 17.17 -18.27
N SER A 26 29.47 17.14 -16.98
CA SER A 26 30.80 17.47 -16.46
C SER A 26 31.76 16.27 -16.44
N GLY A 27 31.34 15.11 -16.96
CA GLY A 27 32.12 13.87 -16.96
C GLY A 27 31.97 13.03 -15.68
N ASN A 28 31.23 13.51 -14.69
CA ASN A 28 30.98 12.83 -13.41
C ASN A 28 29.65 12.09 -13.45
N ASN A 29 29.65 10.92 -14.08
CA ASN A 29 28.46 10.07 -14.14
C ASN A 29 28.15 9.48 -12.77
N ILE A 30 26.95 9.75 -12.26
CA ILE A 30 26.45 9.20 -11.00
C ILE A 30 25.79 7.84 -11.27
N SER A 31 26.09 6.85 -10.44
CA SER A 31 25.45 5.54 -10.52
C SER A 31 23.98 5.62 -10.11
N ASP A 32 23.14 4.73 -10.64
CA ASP A 32 21.73 4.66 -10.25
C ASP A 32 21.56 4.42 -8.74
N LYS A 33 22.47 3.68 -8.12
CA LYS A 33 22.47 3.47 -6.66
C LYS A 33 22.66 4.79 -5.90
N GLU A 34 23.56 5.64 -6.35
CA GLU A 34 23.80 6.95 -5.74
C GLU A 34 22.61 7.89 -5.95
N LYS A 35 21.99 7.88 -7.13
CA LYS A 35 20.74 8.64 -7.37
C LYS A 35 19.63 8.19 -6.43
N VAL A 36 19.48 6.88 -6.22
CA VAL A 36 18.51 6.29 -5.29
C VAL A 36 18.80 6.75 -3.86
N GLN A 37 20.04 6.60 -3.37
CA GLN A 37 20.42 7.04 -2.02
C GLN A 37 20.22 8.54 -1.82
N GLN A 38 20.61 9.36 -2.81
CA GLN A 38 20.43 10.81 -2.77
C GLN A 38 18.95 11.20 -2.71
N THR A 39 18.08 10.43 -3.39
CA THR A 39 16.62 10.60 -3.34
C THR A 39 16.10 10.26 -1.96
N LEU A 40 16.45 9.10 -1.41
CA LEU A 40 15.97 8.66 -0.09
C LEU A 40 16.38 9.62 1.02
N ASN A 41 17.61 10.13 0.99
CA ASN A 41 18.13 11.08 1.97
C ASN A 41 17.41 12.43 1.98
N GLY A 42 16.75 12.82 0.89
CA GLY A 42 16.03 14.09 0.80
C GLY A 42 14.52 13.96 1.00
N LEU A 43 14.01 12.76 1.26
CA LEU A 43 12.61 12.55 1.64
C LEU A 43 12.40 12.97 3.11
N GLY A 44 11.22 13.52 3.39
CA GLY A 44 10.81 13.88 4.75
C GLY A 44 10.29 12.70 5.56
N HIS A 45 9.97 12.93 6.84
CA HIS A 45 9.46 11.90 7.75
C HIS A 45 8.20 11.19 7.24
N ASP A 46 7.38 11.88 6.43
CA ASP A 46 6.17 11.36 5.80
C ASP A 46 6.40 10.09 4.96
N TYR A 47 7.62 9.91 4.45
CA TYR A 47 8.01 8.78 3.61
C TYR A 47 8.76 7.69 4.39
N HIS A 48 8.82 7.76 5.72
CA HIS A 48 9.53 6.76 6.53
C HIS A 48 9.03 5.33 6.30
N ALA A 49 7.71 5.14 6.16
CA ALA A 49 7.12 3.85 5.85
C ALA A 49 7.57 3.32 4.47
N PHE A 50 7.74 4.21 3.49
CA PHE A 50 8.25 3.88 2.17
C PHE A 50 9.73 3.48 2.21
N ILE A 51 10.55 4.22 2.98
CA ILE A 51 11.98 3.91 3.18
C ILE A 51 12.13 2.54 3.85
N THR A 52 11.39 2.29 4.94
CA THR A 52 11.42 1.00 5.65
C THR A 52 11.04 -0.16 4.73
N ALA A 53 10.02 0.03 3.88
CA ALA A 53 9.60 -0.98 2.92
C ALA A 53 10.65 -1.25 1.82
N LEU A 54 11.53 -0.29 1.52
CA LEU A 54 12.66 -0.48 0.61
C LEU A 54 13.83 -1.20 1.28
N GLU A 55 14.08 -0.94 2.57
CA GLU A 55 15.19 -1.56 3.33
C GLU A 55 15.02 -3.07 3.49
N VAL A 56 13.78 -3.57 3.51
CA VAL A 56 13.48 -5.00 3.57
C VAL A 56 13.59 -5.71 2.21
N LEU A 57 13.77 -4.97 1.11
CA LEU A 57 13.93 -5.60 -0.20
C LEU A 57 15.33 -6.21 -0.33
N PRO A 58 15.43 -7.43 -0.89
CA PRO A 58 16.72 -8.09 -1.08
C PRO A 58 17.62 -7.35 -2.09
N VAL A 59 17.02 -6.58 -3.00
CA VAL A 59 17.71 -5.77 -4.01
C VAL A 59 17.06 -4.39 -4.07
N LEU A 60 17.89 -3.35 -4.01
CA LEU A 60 17.42 -1.97 -4.19
C LEU A 60 16.93 -1.77 -5.64
N PRO A 61 15.78 -1.08 -5.83
CA PRO A 61 15.29 -0.77 -7.16
C PRO A 61 16.24 0.17 -7.90
N SER A 62 16.20 0.13 -9.22
CA SER A 62 16.81 1.15 -10.07
C SER A 62 16.18 2.53 -9.82
N PHE A 63 16.85 3.59 -10.26
CA PHE A 63 16.32 4.94 -10.11
C PHE A 63 14.96 5.11 -10.80
N ASN A 64 14.77 4.52 -11.99
CA ASN A 64 13.51 4.57 -12.71
C ASN A 64 12.36 3.86 -11.95
N GLU A 65 12.62 2.67 -11.42
CA GLU A 65 11.63 1.94 -10.62
C GLU A 65 11.29 2.68 -9.32
N LEU A 66 12.28 3.30 -8.68
CA LEU A 66 12.07 4.14 -7.49
C LEU A 66 11.12 5.31 -7.81
N GLN A 67 11.29 5.97 -8.95
CA GLN A 67 10.42 7.08 -9.37
C GLN A 67 8.96 6.64 -9.46
N GLY A 68 8.69 5.52 -10.14
CA GLY A 68 7.33 4.98 -10.26
C GLY A 68 6.71 4.64 -8.90
N LYS A 69 7.48 3.97 -8.03
CA LYS A 69 7.05 3.60 -6.67
C LYS A 69 6.77 4.83 -5.80
N LEU A 70 7.61 5.87 -5.86
CA LEU A 70 7.43 7.11 -5.11
C LEU A 70 6.18 7.88 -5.55
N LEU A 71 5.94 7.98 -6.86
CA LEU A 71 4.75 8.64 -7.40
C LEU A 71 3.48 7.90 -6.98
N GLN A 72 3.48 6.57 -7.07
CA GLN A 72 2.36 5.76 -6.61
C GLN A 72 2.12 5.91 -5.10
N HIS A 73 3.19 5.96 -4.30
CA HIS A 73 3.08 6.18 -2.86
C HIS A 73 2.45 7.55 -2.55
N GLU A 74 2.87 8.62 -3.23
CA GLU A 74 2.29 9.96 -3.06
C GLU A 74 0.79 9.99 -3.41
N MET A 75 0.38 9.31 -4.49
CA MET A 75 -1.04 9.17 -4.84
C MET A 75 -1.83 8.42 -3.77
N ASN A 76 -1.26 7.34 -3.22
CA ASN A 76 -1.90 6.56 -2.17
C ASN A 76 -2.05 7.36 -0.88
N MET A 77 -1.05 8.16 -0.50
CA MET A 77 -1.12 9.04 0.67
C MET A 77 -2.25 10.06 0.53
N LYS A 78 -2.38 10.71 -0.64
CA LYS A 78 -3.47 11.66 -0.93
C LYS A 78 -4.85 10.99 -0.81
N ARG A 79 -5.00 9.76 -1.33
CA ARG A 79 -6.24 8.98 -1.22
C ARG A 79 -6.59 8.56 0.21
N VAL A 80 -5.60 8.27 1.05
CA VAL A 80 -5.84 7.94 2.47
C VAL A 80 -6.36 9.16 3.21
N ILE A 81 -5.82 10.35 2.93
CA ILE A 81 -6.26 11.61 3.55
C ILE A 81 -7.71 11.94 3.15
N GLU A 82 -8.11 11.76 1.89
CA GLU A 82 -9.49 11.95 1.44
C GLU A 82 -10.48 11.01 2.15
N ARG A 83 -10.05 9.77 2.47
CA ARG A 83 -10.87 8.78 3.18
C ARG A 83 -11.01 9.05 4.67
N THR A 84 -10.14 9.86 5.26
CA THR A 84 -10.21 10.21 6.69
C THR A 84 -11.08 11.43 6.97
N ASP A 85 -11.33 12.28 5.96
CA ASP A 85 -12.17 13.48 6.09
C ASP A 85 -13.66 13.21 5.79
N GLN A 86 -13.97 12.21 4.96
CA GLN A 86 -15.32 11.67 4.80
C GLN A 86 -15.57 10.56 5.83
N GLY A 87 -16.22 10.94 6.93
CA GLY A 87 -16.46 10.10 8.10
C GLY A 87 -16.85 8.65 7.81
N ASN A 88 -16.18 7.74 8.54
CA ASN A 88 -16.66 6.42 8.96
C ASN A 88 -17.56 5.67 7.95
N SER A 89 -17.00 4.83 7.07
CA SER A 89 -17.66 3.64 6.52
C SER A 89 -16.69 2.73 5.74
N GLN A 90 -16.44 1.54 6.30
CA GLN A 90 -16.28 0.26 5.59
C GLN A 90 -15.28 0.18 4.42
N ASN A 91 -14.11 -0.41 4.66
CA ASN A 91 -13.39 -1.21 3.65
C ASN A 91 -12.46 -2.22 4.35
N VAL A 92 -13.06 -3.22 5.00
CA VAL A 92 -12.35 -4.47 5.27
C VAL A 92 -12.10 -5.16 3.93
N LEU A 93 -10.85 -5.38 3.59
CA LEU A 93 -10.45 -6.23 2.48
C LEU A 93 -10.98 -7.64 2.77
N ALA A 94 -12.14 -7.98 2.20
CA ALA A 94 -12.68 -9.31 2.23
C ALA A 94 -11.76 -10.24 1.43
N MET A 95 -10.79 -10.88 2.11
CA MET A 95 -10.14 -12.06 1.56
C MET A 95 -11.20 -13.16 1.45
N ASN A 96 -11.52 -13.57 0.22
CA ASN A 96 -12.36 -14.73 -0.07
C ASN A 96 -11.65 -16.03 0.36
N VAL A 97 -11.57 -16.29 1.66
CA VAL A 97 -11.32 -17.64 2.17
C VAL A 97 -12.65 -18.40 2.09
N LYS A 98 -12.78 -19.26 1.09
CA LYS A 98 -13.92 -20.19 0.95
C LYS A 98 -13.82 -21.27 2.03
N PHE A 99 -14.13 -20.92 3.28
CA PHE A 99 -14.44 -21.92 4.29
C PHE A 99 -15.89 -22.35 4.09
N GLY A 100 -16.07 -23.60 3.66
CA GLY A 100 -17.36 -24.20 3.38
C GLY A 100 -18.29 -24.13 4.59
N LYS A 101 -19.40 -23.42 4.43
CA LYS A 101 -20.54 -23.53 5.34
C LYS A 101 -21.33 -24.76 4.93
N SER A 102 -21.03 -25.87 5.58
CA SER A 102 -21.92 -27.03 5.63
C SER A 102 -23.19 -26.62 6.38
N HIS A 103 -24.30 -26.47 5.66
CA HIS A 103 -25.62 -26.37 6.27
C HIS A 103 -26.27 -27.75 6.10
N GLY A 104 -26.22 -28.53 7.18
CA GLY A 104 -26.80 -29.86 7.26
C GLY A 104 -28.32 -29.79 7.15
N ASN A 105 -28.83 -30.18 5.98
CA ASN A 105 -30.23 -30.52 5.77
C ASN A 105 -30.59 -31.72 6.63
N SER A 106 -31.42 -31.52 7.65
CA SER A 106 -32.01 -32.62 8.43
C SER A 106 -33.51 -32.71 8.13
N ASN A 107 -33.81 -33.53 7.12
CA ASN A 107 -35.10 -34.19 7.01
C ASN A 107 -35.28 -35.09 8.23
N HIS A 108 -36.33 -34.85 9.01
CA HIS A 108 -36.93 -35.88 9.86
C HIS A 108 -38.45 -35.79 9.74
N GLY A 109 -38.99 -36.58 8.81
CA GLY A 109 -40.34 -37.08 8.91
C GLY A 109 -40.36 -38.30 9.83
N SER A 110 -41.24 -38.29 10.82
CA SER A 110 -41.74 -39.48 11.55
C SER A 110 -42.98 -39.06 12.34
N ARG A 111 -44.18 -39.47 11.89
CA ARG A 111 -45.03 -40.53 12.50
C ARG A 111 -45.78 -40.11 13.77
N GLY A 112 -47.10 -40.28 13.74
CA GLY A 112 -47.79 -40.97 14.84
C GLY A 112 -48.90 -40.20 15.56
N ILE A 113 -50.13 -40.66 15.36
CA ILE A 113 -51.38 -40.38 16.07
C ILE A 113 -51.38 -41.03 17.49
N LEU A 114 -52.01 -40.40 18.51
CA LEU A 114 -53.02 -40.89 19.53
C LEU A 114 -52.98 -40.03 20.84
N PRO A 115 -53.95 -40.08 21.78
CA PRO A 115 -54.54 -38.90 22.43
C PRO A 115 -54.19 -38.88 23.93
N THR A 116 -54.53 -37.78 24.61
CA THR A 116 -54.38 -37.66 26.06
C THR A 116 -55.52 -38.36 26.82
N PRO A 117 -55.25 -39.12 27.90
CA PRO A 117 -56.30 -39.61 28.78
C PRO A 117 -56.72 -38.49 29.74
N HIS A 118 -58.04 -38.31 29.93
CA HIS A 118 -58.60 -37.56 31.05
C HIS A 118 -59.01 -38.58 32.11
N ASN A 119 -58.50 -38.44 33.34
CA ASN A 119 -58.86 -39.30 34.46
C ASN A 119 -59.35 -38.42 35.62
N GLN A 120 -60.64 -38.62 35.94
CA GLN A 120 -61.45 -38.18 37.09
C GLN A 120 -61.82 -36.70 37.18
#